data_AF-A0A3E2N3R4-F1
#
_entry.id   AF-A0A3E2N3R4-F1
#
_cell.length_a   1.000
_cell.length_b   1.000
_cell.length_c   1.000
_cell.angle_alpha   90.00
_cell.angle_beta   90.00
_cell.angle_gamma   90.00
#
_symmetry.space_group_name_H-M   'P 1'
#
loop_
_entity.id
_entity.type
_entity.pdbx_description
1 polymer ?
#
loop_
_entity_poly.entity_id
_entity_poly.type
_entity_poly.pdbx_seq_one_letter_code
_entity_poly.pdbx_strand_id
1 'polypeptide(L)'
;MEAREKQGGGKNLYIEQRIEELEKEVKELREKVSISEKFVTPMELAEIMGCSRNTISNKINSGDIYATRKTGDPRIPMSQFYKSDPVNLLKRKPERLRKAAGAETMKSLVFAEN
;
A
#
# COMPACT_ATOMS: atom_id res chain seq x y z
N MET A 1 -20.64 61.16 3.22
CA MET A 1 -21.05 59.80 2.78
C MET A 1 -19.96 59.36 1.81
N GLU A 2 -19.24 58.26 1.95
CA GLU A 2 -19.64 56.92 2.37
C GLU A 2 -18.51 56.23 3.16
N ALA A 3 -18.88 55.57 4.26
CA ALA A 3 -18.05 54.55 4.88
C ALA A 3 -18.22 53.26 4.08
N ARG A 4 -17.17 52.81 3.39
CA ARG A 4 -17.15 51.48 2.76
C ARG A 4 -16.69 50.45 3.79
N GLU A 5 -17.63 49.61 4.18
CA GLU A 5 -17.48 48.50 5.12
C GLU A 5 -16.33 47.55 4.74
N LYS A 6 -15.48 47.28 5.73
CA LYS A 6 -14.50 46.20 5.70
C LYS A 6 -15.20 44.84 5.93
N GLN A 7 -15.88 44.30 4.93
CA GLN A 7 -16.38 42.92 4.96
C GLN A 7 -15.37 41.95 4.31
N GLY A 8 -14.28 41.64 5.02
CA GLY A 8 -13.26 40.70 4.51
C GLY A 8 -12.45 39.96 5.58
N GLY A 9 -12.31 40.52 6.78
CA GLY A 9 -11.49 39.92 7.85
C GLY A 9 -12.12 38.69 8.52
N GLY A 10 -13.46 38.65 8.67
CA GLY A 10 -14.14 37.59 9.41
C GLY A 10 -14.21 36.23 8.69
N LYS A 11 -14.29 36.24 7.35
CA LYS A 11 -14.32 35.01 6.54
C LYS A 11 -12.97 34.30 6.54
N ASN A 12 -11.88 35.07 6.56
CA ASN A 12 -10.53 34.52 6.59
C ASN A 12 -10.26 33.85 7.95
N LEU A 13 -10.64 34.52 9.06
CA LEU A 13 -10.49 33.96 10.41
C LEU A 13 -11.26 32.65 10.60
N TYR A 14 -12.47 32.53 10.05
CA TYR A 14 -13.27 31.30 10.12
C TYR A 14 -12.65 30.16 9.30
N ILE A 15 -12.03 30.47 8.16
CA ILE A 15 -11.33 29.49 7.33
C ILE A 15 -10.08 29.00 8.07
N GLU A 16 -9.27 29.89 8.61
CA GLU A 16 -8.06 29.51 9.37
C GLU A 16 -8.40 28.67 10.60
N GLN A 17 -9.43 29.04 11.37
CA GLN A 17 -9.91 28.25 12.50
C GLN A 17 -10.39 26.87 12.06
N ARG A 18 -11.14 26.79 10.96
CA ARG A 18 -11.61 25.52 10.42
C ARG A 18 -10.47 24.66 9.89
N ILE A 19 -9.44 25.26 9.31
CA ILE A 19 -8.22 24.55 8.87
C ILE A 19 -7.49 23.99 10.09
N GLU A 20 -7.31 24.77 11.14
CA GLU A 20 -6.63 24.33 12.37
C GLU A 20 -7.37 23.15 13.04
N GLU A 21 -8.70 23.20 13.09
CA GLU A 21 -9.53 22.08 13.54
C GLU A 21 -9.32 20.83 12.70
N LEU A 22 -9.33 20.97 11.37
CA LEU A 22 -9.13 19.85 10.44
C LEU A 22 -7.72 19.28 10.52
N GLU A 23 -6.70 20.11 10.64
CA GLU A 23 -5.30 19.68 10.80
C GLU A 23 -5.11 18.91 12.11
N LYS A 24 -5.72 19.38 13.19
CA LYS A 24 -5.70 18.71 14.49
C LYS A 24 -6.42 17.36 14.44
N GLU A 25 -7.60 17.30 13.83
CA GLU A 25 -8.35 16.06 13.66
C GLU A 25 -7.58 15.05 12.79
N VAL A 26 -6.96 15.50 11.70
CA VAL A 26 -6.09 14.68 10.86
C VAL A 26 -4.90 14.14 11.64
N LYS A 27 -4.27 14.96 12.50
CA LYS A 27 -3.15 14.53 13.35
C LYS A 27 -3.59 13.44 14.33
N GLU A 28 -4.70 13.64 15.03
CA GLU A 28 -5.24 12.67 15.99
C GLU A 28 -5.65 11.35 15.31
N LEU A 29 -6.26 11.42 14.12
CA LEU A 29 -6.62 10.23 13.34
C LEU A 29 -5.37 9.48 12.87
N ARG A 30 -4.33 10.18 12.41
CA ARG A 30 -3.06 9.56 12.02
C ARG A 30 -2.35 8.89 13.19
N GLU A 31 -2.37 9.52 14.37
CA GLU A 31 -1.81 8.94 15.59
C GLU A 31 -2.60 7.72 16.06
N LYS A 32 -3.94 7.72 15.99
CA LYS A 32 -4.75 6.53 16.29
C LYS A 32 -4.49 5.37 15.33
N VAL A 33 -4.27 5.66 14.05
CA VAL A 33 -3.95 4.65 13.04
C VAL A 33 -2.54 4.07 13.21
N SER A 34 -1.57 4.83 13.72
CA SER A 34 -0.20 4.34 13.94
C SER A 34 -0.05 3.40 15.14
N ILE A 35 -0.97 3.47 16.12
CA ILE A 35 -0.89 2.73 17.38
C ILE A 35 -1.47 1.30 17.27
N SER A 36 -2.31 1.00 16.28
CA SER A 36 -2.92 -0.33 16.10
C SER A 36 -2.75 -0.89 14.69
N GLU A 37 -1.53 -1.30 14.32
CA GLU A 37 -1.36 -2.05 13.07
C GLU A 37 -2.04 -3.42 13.19
N LYS A 38 -3.14 -3.61 12.44
CA LYS A 38 -3.85 -4.89 12.39
C LYS A 38 -3.09 -5.86 11.50
N PHE A 39 -2.63 -6.96 12.08
CA PHE A 39 -2.06 -8.09 11.35
C PHE A 39 -3.10 -9.17 11.14
N VAL A 40 -3.19 -9.68 9.92
CA VAL A 40 -4.08 -10.80 9.54
C VAL A 40 -3.26 -11.99 9.04
N THR A 41 -3.81 -13.18 9.16
CA THR A 41 -3.25 -14.40 8.59
C THR A 41 -3.56 -14.50 7.09
N PRO A 42 -2.89 -15.40 6.34
CA PRO A 42 -3.19 -15.61 4.92
C PRO A 42 -4.60 -16.13 4.68
N MET A 43 -5.19 -16.85 5.65
CA MET A 43 -6.54 -17.37 5.55
C MET A 43 -7.59 -16.26 5.76
N GLU A 44 -7.42 -15.45 6.80
CA GLU A 44 -8.29 -14.28 7.02
C GLU A 44 -8.22 -13.29 5.85
N LEU A 45 -7.02 -13.05 5.30
CA LEU A 45 -6.89 -12.19 4.12
C LEU A 45 -7.60 -12.79 2.89
N ALA A 46 -7.56 -14.11 2.74
CA ALA A 46 -8.24 -14.80 1.65
C ALA A 46 -9.77 -14.60 1.72
N GLU A 47 -10.34 -14.66 2.92
CA GLU A 47 -11.76 -14.36 3.18
C GLU A 47 -12.09 -12.89 2.88
N ILE A 48 -11.28 -11.95 3.39
CA ILE A 48 -11.48 -10.51 3.16
C ILE A 48 -11.43 -10.17 1.66
N MET A 49 -10.55 -10.80 0.91
CA MET A 49 -10.35 -10.56 -0.52
C MET A 49 -11.26 -11.42 -1.41
N GLY A 50 -12.02 -12.37 -0.85
CA GLY A 50 -12.86 -13.30 -1.61
C GLY A 50 -12.07 -14.22 -2.56
N CYS A 51 -10.87 -14.65 -2.16
CA CYS A 51 -9.99 -15.47 -2.99
C CYS A 51 -9.47 -16.71 -2.24
N SER A 52 -8.78 -17.61 -2.95
CA SER A 52 -8.21 -18.80 -2.31
C SER A 52 -7.00 -18.47 -1.44
N ARG A 53 -6.79 -19.22 -0.34
CA ARG A 53 -5.57 -19.15 0.48
C ARG A 53 -4.30 -19.35 -0.36
N ASN A 54 -4.34 -20.23 -1.36
CA ASN A 54 -3.22 -20.44 -2.28
C ASN A 54 -2.88 -19.19 -3.08
N THR A 55 -3.87 -18.42 -3.50
CA THR A 55 -3.67 -17.14 -4.20
C THR A 55 -2.90 -16.15 -3.33
N ILE A 56 -3.26 -16.04 -2.05
CA ILE A 56 -2.55 -15.20 -1.09
C ILE A 56 -1.12 -15.72 -0.84
N SER A 57 -0.95 -17.02 -0.60
CA SER A 57 0.38 -17.64 -0.43
C SER A 57 1.29 -17.39 -1.63
N ASN A 58 0.76 -17.50 -2.85
CA ASN A 58 1.49 -17.23 -4.08
C ASN A 58 1.91 -15.76 -4.20
N LYS A 59 1.05 -14.83 -3.77
CA LYS A 59 1.33 -13.39 -3.74
C LYS A 59 2.35 -13.01 -2.67
N ILE A 60 2.36 -13.69 -1.53
CA ILE A 60 3.41 -13.55 -0.51
C ILE A 60 4.75 -14.03 -1.08
N ASN A 61 4.75 -15.20 -1.73
CA ASN A 61 5.97 -15.78 -2.29
C ASN A 61 6.50 -15.01 -3.52
N SER A 62 5.63 -14.35 -4.30
CA SER A 62 6.04 -13.46 -5.39
C SER A 62 6.54 -12.10 -4.90
N GLY A 63 6.26 -11.74 -3.64
CA GLY A 63 6.56 -10.43 -3.07
C GLY A 63 5.51 -9.35 -3.38
N ASP A 64 4.37 -9.72 -3.97
CA ASP A 64 3.25 -8.79 -4.20
C ASP A 64 2.53 -8.45 -2.88
N ILE A 65 2.60 -9.32 -1.87
CA ILE A 65 2.10 -9.09 -0.52
C ILE A 65 3.26 -9.23 0.46
N TYR A 66 3.47 -8.20 1.28
CA TYR A 66 4.42 -8.25 2.38
C TYR A 66 3.83 -9.01 3.57
N ALA A 67 4.58 -9.96 4.11
CA ALA A 67 4.22 -10.69 5.33
C ALA A 67 5.44 -10.80 6.25
N THR A 68 5.22 -10.56 7.55
CA THR A 68 6.23 -10.77 8.58
C THR A 68 6.22 -12.24 9.01
N ARG A 69 7.41 -12.84 9.21
CA ARG A 69 7.58 -14.26 9.57
C ARG A 69 8.39 -14.46 10.86
N LYS A 70 8.37 -13.47 11.76
CA LYS A 70 9.25 -13.44 12.95
C LYS A 70 9.07 -14.65 13.88
N THR A 71 7.91 -15.30 13.89
CA THR A 71 7.63 -16.40 14.84
C THR A 71 6.56 -17.37 14.32
N GLY A 72 6.84 -18.04 13.20
CA GLY A 72 5.94 -19.07 12.65
C GLY A 72 5.07 -18.58 11.49
N ASP A 73 3.75 -18.66 11.63
CA ASP A 73 2.80 -18.37 10.55
C ASP A 73 2.94 -16.93 10.03
N PRO A 74 2.91 -16.71 8.70
CA PRO A 74 3.04 -15.39 8.13
C PRO A 74 1.94 -14.45 8.61
N ARG A 75 2.32 -13.25 9.09
CA ARG A 75 1.38 -12.19 9.47
C ARG A 75 1.46 -11.02 8.50
N ILE A 76 0.33 -10.64 7.94
CA ILE A 76 0.19 -9.65 6.88
C ILE A 76 -0.33 -8.35 7.50
N PRO A 77 0.46 -7.26 7.52
CA PRO A 77 -0.04 -5.98 8.01
C PRO A 77 -1.09 -5.43 7.04
N MET A 78 -2.29 -5.11 7.52
CA MET A 78 -3.36 -4.56 6.68
C MET A 78 -3.04 -3.16 6.16
N SER A 79 -2.14 -2.44 6.83
CA SER A 79 -1.65 -1.12 6.43
C SER A 79 -1.17 -1.05 4.98
N GLN A 80 -0.64 -2.17 4.44
CA GLN A 80 -0.10 -2.23 3.08
C GLN A 80 -1.15 -2.11 1.98
N PHE A 81 -2.44 -2.34 2.29
CA PHE A 81 -3.53 -2.26 1.33
C PHE A 81 -4.23 -0.88 1.30
N TYR A 82 -3.94 -0.01 2.27
CA TYR A 82 -4.55 1.33 2.36
C TYR A 82 -3.76 2.43 1.65
N LYS A 83 -2.55 2.14 1.15
CA LYS A 83 -1.77 3.10 0.36
C LYS A 83 -2.29 3.08 -1.08
N SER A 84 -2.83 4.21 -1.52
CA SER A 84 -3.29 4.46 -2.89
C SER A 84 -2.16 4.54 -3.92
N ASP A 85 -0.90 4.43 -3.49
CA ASP A 85 0.20 4.18 -4.39
C ASP A 85 0.11 2.73 -4.89
N PRO A 86 -0.07 2.51 -6.21
CA PRO A 86 -0.08 1.16 -6.75
C PRO A 86 1.23 0.48 -6.35
N VAL A 87 1.10 -0.65 -5.64
CA VAL A 87 2.20 -1.54 -5.26
C VAL A 87 3.21 -1.55 -6.41
N ASN A 88 4.41 -1.00 -6.16
CA ASN A 88 5.37 -0.68 -7.20
C ASN A 88 5.70 -1.96 -8.01
N LEU A 89 5.03 -2.11 -9.16
CA LEU A 89 5.01 -3.32 -10.00
C LEU A 89 6.40 -3.67 -10.56
N LEU A 90 7.36 -2.76 -10.40
CA LEU A 90 8.75 -2.89 -10.84
C LEU A 90 9.58 -3.88 -10.01
N LYS A 91 9.08 -4.34 -8.85
CA LYS A 91 9.67 -5.48 -8.10
C LYS A 91 9.04 -6.84 -8.43
N ARG A 92 8.13 -6.91 -9.43
CA ARG A 92 7.68 -8.20 -9.95
C ARG A 92 8.88 -8.92 -10.54
N LYS A 93 9.21 -10.11 -10.00
CA LYS A 93 10.28 -10.96 -10.55
C LYS A 93 10.06 -11.10 -12.07
N PRO A 94 11.01 -10.65 -12.93
CA PRO A 94 10.90 -10.80 -14.37
C PRO A 94 10.94 -12.27 -14.82
N GLU A 95 11.29 -13.18 -13.91
CA GLU A 95 11.44 -14.61 -14.18
C GLU A 95 10.17 -15.27 -14.74
N ARG A 96 8.97 -14.86 -14.27
CA ARG A 96 7.70 -15.40 -14.79
C ARG A 96 7.31 -14.82 -16.15
N LEU A 97 7.73 -13.59 -16.46
CA LEU A 97 7.56 -12.98 -17.78
C LEU A 97 8.52 -13.57 -18.81
N ARG A 98 9.76 -13.92 -18.42
CA ARG A 98 10.76 -14.54 -19.31
C ARG A 98 10.29 -15.86 -19.93
N LYS A 99 9.55 -16.68 -19.19
CA LYS A 99 9.01 -17.95 -19.70
C LYS A 99 7.87 -17.79 -20.70
N ALA A 100 7.11 -16.70 -20.63
CA ALA A 100 6.00 -16.43 -21.54
C ALA A 100 6.43 -15.80 -22.88
N ALA A 101 7.62 -15.17 -22.91
CA ALA A 101 8.10 -14.39 -24.06
C ALA A 101 9.15 -15.11 -24.93
N GLY A 102 9.35 -16.43 -24.78
CA GLY A 102 10.26 -17.21 -25.64
C GLY A 102 11.72 -16.75 -25.60
N ALA A 103 12.15 -16.04 -24.56
CA ALA A 103 13.50 -15.53 -24.45
C ALA A 103 14.44 -16.64 -23.93
N GLU A 104 14.95 -17.45 -24.84
CA GLU A 104 16.15 -18.24 -24.56
C GLU A 104 17.29 -17.28 -24.21
N THR A 105 17.81 -17.38 -22.99
CA THR A 105 18.85 -16.48 -22.50
C THR A 105 20.18 -16.76 -23.20
N MET A 106 21.03 -15.75 -23.47
CA MET A 106 22.36 -15.94 -24.08
C MET A 106 23.23 -17.05 -23.45
N LYS A 107 23.00 -17.42 -22.18
CA LYS A 107 23.65 -18.56 -21.54
C LYS A 107 23.33 -19.91 -22.21
N SER A 108 22.13 -20.11 -22.76
CA SER A 108 21.80 -21.31 -23.54
C SER A 108 22.40 -21.30 -24.95
N LEU A 109 22.63 -20.12 -25.53
CA LEU A 109 23.34 -19.98 -26.82
C LEU A 109 24.86 -20.19 -26.69
N VAL A 110 25.45 -19.85 -25.55
CA VAL A 110 26.91 -19.88 -25.33
C VAL A 110 27.39 -21.21 -24.76
N PHE A 111 26.55 -21.91 -23.99
CA PHE A 111 26.92 -23.16 -23.32
C PHE A 111 26.13 -24.37 -23.81
N ALA A 112 25.53 -24.30 -25.00
CA ALA A 112 25.04 -25.50 -25.67
C ALA A 112 26.22 -26.23 -26.34
N GLU A 113 26.40 -27.49 -25.92
CA GLU A 113 27.31 -28.51 -26.47
C GLU A 113 28.82 -28.31 -26.29
N ASN A 114 29.37 -29.00 -25.28
CA ASN A 114 30.07 -30.28 -25.52
C ASN A 114 29.77 -31.26 -24.38
#